data_AF-A0A1S2JY75-F1
#
_entry.id   AF-A0A1S2JY75-F1
#
_cell.length_a   1.000
_cell.length_b   1.000
_cell.length_c   1.000
_cell.angle_alpha   90.00
_cell.angle_beta   90.00
_cell.angle_gamma   90.00
#
_symmetry.space_group_name_H-M   'P 1'
#
loop_
_entity.id
_entity.type
_entity.pdbx_description
1 polymer ?
#
loop_
_entity_poly.entity_id
_entity_poly.type
_entity_poly.pdbx_seq_one_letter_code
_entity_poly.pdbx_strand_id
1 'polypeptide(L)'
;MTVTALPLPHHPAAPTPAAPVATPIYQPAPAGTPDTIPRVFAAIAAVMCDVMPVAKDKENQQQRYKFRGVDDAMSAMAGPMRAHGLFILPSIAAHRAERRGEKMTHVNITMRYHVYGPAGDCLTAEVPGEASDFADKATNKAQSAALKYLLFTLFMIPVDGRSIDDGDRDHPVEPTAEQRAEHRQRQQQRAQQRQQPRRSNRAEPGPWEQPQQKQVEELSPQARQLIADAWAAPSPEAFAAVRARAEQSGAPIDFLARLDRIDTQKRQPQQGAGQDERPPAPPTPVKDPETAAEEAENALRLAASRAHLATLDADFERVYGLPIERATAAQLDQFRAKIEAAGGVQ
;
A
#
# COMPACT_ATOMS: atom_id res chain seq x y z
N MET A 1 -73.76 3.80 0.54
CA MET A 1 -73.28 2.48 1.01
C MET A 1 -71.77 2.52 1.03
N THR A 2 -71.18 2.66 2.22
CA THR A 2 -69.74 2.72 2.44
C THR A 2 -69.25 1.33 2.82
N VAL A 3 -68.43 0.72 1.98
CA VAL A 3 -67.83 -0.60 2.25
C VAL A 3 -66.52 -0.37 2.99
N THR A 4 -66.52 -0.64 4.30
CA THR A 4 -65.31 -0.65 5.12
C THR A 4 -64.59 -1.98 4.91
N ALA A 5 -63.40 -1.94 4.31
CA ALA A 5 -62.55 -3.13 4.15
C ALA A 5 -61.99 -3.55 5.51
N LEU A 6 -62.17 -4.83 5.86
CA LEU A 6 -61.59 -5.44 7.05
C LEU A 6 -60.06 -5.59 6.89
N PRO A 7 -59.27 -5.35 7.96
CA PRO A 7 -57.82 -5.53 7.92
C PRO A 7 -57.47 -7.03 7.82
N LEU A 8 -56.54 -7.36 6.91
CA LEU A 8 -56.01 -8.71 6.77
C LEU A 8 -55.17 -9.09 8.00
N PRO A 9 -55.20 -10.36 8.45
CA PRO A 9 -54.41 -10.81 9.58
C PRO A 9 -52.91 -10.70 9.29
N HIS A 10 -52.18 -10.09 10.23
CA HIS A 10 -50.71 -10.07 10.21
C HIS A 10 -50.19 -11.50 10.42
N HIS A 11 -49.71 -12.13 9.36
CA HIS A 11 -48.90 -13.33 9.52
C HIS A 11 -47.56 -12.94 10.15
N PRO A 12 -47.10 -13.63 11.21
CA PRO A 12 -45.76 -13.44 11.71
C PRO A 12 -44.77 -13.78 10.60
N ALA A 13 -43.84 -12.87 10.31
CA ALA A 13 -42.77 -13.11 9.35
C ALA A 13 -42.03 -14.39 9.76
N ALA A 14 -41.85 -15.31 8.80
CA ALA A 14 -41.05 -16.50 9.03
C ALA A 14 -39.65 -16.08 9.54
N PRO A 15 -39.07 -16.80 10.50
CA PRO A 15 -37.71 -16.51 10.96
C PRO A 15 -36.78 -16.53 9.75
N THR A 16 -36.11 -15.41 9.50
CA THR A 16 -35.06 -15.34 8.48
C THR A 16 -34.02 -16.38 8.84
N PRO A 17 -33.65 -17.30 7.93
CA PRO A 17 -32.60 -18.27 8.22
C PRO A 17 -31.34 -17.50 8.62
N ALA A 18 -30.75 -17.86 9.75
CA ALA A 18 -29.47 -17.29 10.18
C ALA A 18 -28.48 -17.46 9.03
N ALA A 19 -27.86 -16.36 8.60
CA ALA A 19 -26.83 -16.41 7.58
C ALA A 19 -25.72 -17.37 8.07
N PRO A 20 -25.20 -18.27 7.20
CA PRO A 20 -24.12 -19.16 7.61
C PRO A 20 -22.95 -18.32 8.10
N VAL A 21 -22.51 -18.59 9.33
CA VAL A 21 -21.32 -17.97 9.89
C VAL A 21 -20.13 -18.60 9.18
N ALA A 22 -19.62 -17.92 8.15
CA ALA A 22 -18.45 -18.36 7.41
C ALA A 22 -17.26 -18.43 8.37
N THR A 23 -16.92 -19.65 8.79
CA THR A 23 -15.78 -19.90 9.66
C THR A 23 -14.55 -20.09 8.79
N PRO A 24 -13.39 -19.49 9.12
CA PRO A 24 -12.18 -19.72 8.34
C PRO A 24 -11.84 -21.21 8.33
N ILE A 25 -11.57 -21.76 7.15
CA ILE A 25 -11.22 -23.17 6.97
C ILE A 25 -9.71 -23.26 6.81
N TYR A 26 -9.04 -23.92 7.75
CA TYR A 26 -7.63 -24.26 7.63
C TYR A 26 -7.45 -25.63 7.00
N GLN A 27 -6.68 -25.69 5.92
CA GLN A 27 -6.19 -26.91 5.31
C GLN A 27 -4.71 -27.08 5.66
N PRO A 28 -4.31 -28.18 6.32
CA PRO A 28 -2.93 -28.39 6.71
C PRO A 28 -2.03 -28.64 5.50
N ALA A 29 -0.73 -28.46 5.73
CA ALA A 29 0.29 -28.75 4.74
C ALA A 29 0.30 -30.24 4.36
N PRO A 30 0.81 -30.59 3.17
CA PRO A 30 1.00 -31.98 2.78
C PRO A 30 1.77 -32.80 3.83
N ALA A 31 1.44 -34.08 3.93
CA ALA A 31 2.16 -35.00 4.81
C ALA A 31 3.65 -35.07 4.41
N GLY A 32 4.53 -34.99 5.40
CA GLY A 32 5.99 -35.00 5.17
C GLY A 32 6.61 -33.62 4.91
N THR A 33 5.83 -32.53 4.89
CA THR A 33 6.40 -31.18 4.84
C THR A 33 7.22 -30.89 6.10
N PRO A 34 8.53 -30.56 5.97
CA PRO A 34 9.39 -30.28 7.11
C PRO A 34 8.85 -29.17 8.02
N ASP A 35 9.01 -29.32 9.34
CA ASP A 35 8.59 -28.31 10.32
C ASP A 35 9.44 -27.03 10.29
N THR A 36 10.57 -27.05 9.58
CA THR A 36 11.41 -25.88 9.33
C THR A 36 10.77 -24.90 8.33
N ILE A 37 9.78 -25.32 7.54
CA ILE A 37 9.09 -24.45 6.58
C ILE A 37 7.93 -23.73 7.30
N PRO A 38 7.87 -22.39 7.26
CA PRO A 38 6.79 -21.65 7.93
C PRO A 38 5.40 -22.07 7.44
N ARG A 39 4.50 -22.30 8.40
CA ARG A 39 3.06 -22.49 8.13
C ARG A 39 2.41 -21.14 7.83
N VAL A 40 1.24 -21.15 7.20
CA VAL A 40 0.51 -19.95 6.76
C VAL A 40 0.33 -18.93 7.87
N PHE A 41 0.03 -19.34 9.11
CA PHE A 41 -0.13 -18.42 10.23
C PHE A 41 1.18 -17.72 10.62
N ALA A 42 2.32 -18.43 10.58
CA ALA A 42 3.62 -17.85 10.84
C ALA A 42 4.02 -16.89 9.71
N ALA A 43 3.74 -17.24 8.46
CA ALA A 43 3.96 -16.37 7.31
C ALA A 43 3.08 -15.11 7.37
N ILE A 44 1.80 -15.23 7.77
CA ILE A 44 0.91 -14.07 8.01
C ILE A 44 1.52 -13.15 9.07
N ALA A 45 1.96 -13.70 10.22
CA ALA A 45 2.56 -12.90 11.28
C ALA A 45 3.83 -12.17 10.79
N ALA A 46 4.70 -12.84 10.03
CA ALA A 46 5.90 -12.23 9.47
C ALA A 46 5.56 -11.12 8.46
N VAL A 47 4.55 -11.34 7.61
CA VAL A 47 4.03 -10.30 6.71
C VAL A 47 3.52 -9.10 7.50
N MET A 48 2.78 -9.30 8.59
CA MET A 48 2.28 -8.21 9.42
C MET A 48 3.40 -7.33 9.99
N CYS A 49 4.55 -7.90 10.32
CA CYS A 49 5.72 -7.14 10.78
C CYS A 49 6.31 -6.23 9.70
N ASP A 50 6.26 -6.63 8.44
CA ASP A 50 6.92 -5.92 7.33
C ASP A 50 5.98 -4.98 6.55
N VAL A 51 4.67 -5.04 6.81
CA VAL A 51 3.67 -4.25 6.09
C VAL A 51 3.72 -2.78 6.49
N MET A 52 3.85 -1.93 5.47
CA MET A 52 3.87 -0.48 5.64
C MET A 52 2.46 0.09 5.86
N PRO A 53 2.32 1.24 6.55
CA PRO A 53 1.03 1.87 6.78
C PRO A 53 0.38 2.33 5.48
N VAL A 54 -0.94 2.23 5.43
CA VAL A 54 -1.73 2.80 4.33
C VAL A 54 -2.42 4.06 4.83
N ALA A 55 -2.06 5.21 4.27
CA ALA A 55 -2.66 6.50 4.63
C ALA A 55 -4.08 6.66 4.06
N LYS A 56 -4.88 7.52 4.72
CA LYS A 56 -6.24 7.90 4.26
C LYS A 56 -6.17 9.18 3.41
N ASP A 57 -5.43 9.13 2.32
CA ASP A 57 -5.10 10.27 1.46
C ASP A 57 -6.01 10.41 0.23
N LYS A 58 -6.67 9.33 -0.20
CA LYS A 58 -7.62 9.37 -1.32
C LYS A 58 -8.88 10.11 -0.93
N GLU A 59 -9.49 10.79 -1.90
CA GLU A 59 -10.74 11.50 -1.73
C GLU A 59 -11.77 11.08 -2.78
N ASN A 60 -12.98 10.81 -2.30
CA ASN A 60 -14.16 10.70 -3.11
C ASN A 60 -14.69 12.11 -3.42
N GLN A 61 -14.60 12.54 -4.68
CA GLN A 61 -14.97 13.90 -5.08
C GLN A 61 -16.47 14.20 -4.94
N GLN A 62 -17.33 13.19 -5.01
CA GLN A 62 -18.78 13.38 -4.97
C GLN A 62 -19.31 13.56 -3.54
N GLN A 63 -18.93 12.64 -2.65
CA GLN A 63 -19.40 12.66 -1.26
C GLN A 63 -18.39 13.32 -0.32
N ARG A 64 -17.24 13.75 -0.84
CA ARG A 64 -16.18 14.48 -0.13
C ARG A 64 -15.72 13.80 1.15
N TYR A 65 -15.55 12.48 1.08
CA TYR A 65 -14.94 11.71 2.16
C TYR A 65 -13.59 11.15 1.73
N LYS A 66 -12.65 11.08 2.68
CA LYS A 66 -11.35 10.44 2.46
C LYS A 66 -11.42 8.93 2.66
N PHE A 67 -10.61 8.17 1.94
CA PHE A 67 -10.55 6.72 2.06
C PHE A 67 -9.14 6.17 1.80
N ARG A 68 -8.95 4.88 2.09
CA ARG A 68 -7.75 4.10 1.76
C ARG A 68 -8.01 3.30 0.49
N GLY A 69 -7.13 3.37 -0.51
CA GLY A 69 -7.29 2.64 -1.76
C GLY A 69 -7.01 1.15 -1.60
N VAL A 70 -7.59 0.33 -2.48
CA VAL A 70 -7.22 -1.09 -2.58
C VAL A 70 -5.82 -1.23 -3.20
N ASP A 71 -5.47 -0.39 -4.16
CA ASP A 71 -4.15 -0.39 -4.80
C ASP A 71 -3.02 -0.03 -3.83
N ASP A 72 -3.29 0.90 -2.90
CA ASP A 72 -2.34 1.25 -1.85
C ASP A 72 -2.12 0.07 -0.89
N ALA A 73 -3.21 -0.65 -0.54
CA ALA A 73 -3.11 -1.87 0.26
C ALA A 73 -2.33 -2.97 -0.50
N MET A 74 -2.64 -3.21 -1.78
CA MET A 74 -1.89 -4.19 -2.58
C MET A 74 -0.41 -3.83 -2.68
N SER A 75 -0.09 -2.54 -2.86
CA SER A 75 1.29 -2.05 -2.93
C SER A 75 2.04 -2.27 -1.62
N ALA A 76 1.41 -1.95 -0.48
CA ALA A 76 1.99 -2.16 0.86
C ALA A 76 2.25 -3.65 1.15
N MET A 77 1.39 -4.54 0.65
CA MET A 77 1.48 -5.98 0.88
C MET A 77 2.44 -6.70 -0.07
N ALA A 78 2.65 -6.19 -1.29
CA ALA A 78 3.31 -6.93 -2.36
C ALA A 78 4.76 -7.34 -2.03
N GLY A 79 5.53 -6.46 -1.38
CA GLY A 79 6.89 -6.76 -0.92
C GLY A 79 6.90 -7.83 0.18
N PRO A 80 6.25 -7.58 1.33
CA PRO A 80 6.16 -8.52 2.44
C PRO A 80 5.66 -9.92 2.04
N MET A 81 4.59 -9.99 1.24
CA MET A 81 4.04 -11.27 0.79
C MET A 81 5.04 -12.08 -0.05
N ARG A 82 5.79 -11.42 -0.94
CA ARG A 82 6.85 -12.08 -1.73
C ARG A 82 8.00 -12.56 -0.85
N ALA A 83 8.40 -11.76 0.13
CA ALA A 83 9.50 -12.09 1.04
C ALA A 83 9.20 -13.36 1.87
N HIS A 84 7.93 -13.53 2.28
CA HIS A 84 7.51 -14.65 3.13
C HIS A 84 6.83 -15.80 2.39
N GLY A 85 6.85 -15.79 1.05
CA GLY A 85 6.29 -16.86 0.23
C GLY A 85 4.77 -17.02 0.36
N LEU A 86 4.06 -15.95 0.69
CA LEU A 86 2.61 -15.95 0.90
C LEU A 86 1.90 -15.41 -0.35
N PHE A 87 0.87 -16.10 -0.83
CA PHE A 87 0.04 -15.61 -1.93
C PHE A 87 -1.45 -15.90 -1.69
N ILE A 88 -2.31 -15.17 -2.40
CA ILE A 88 -3.77 -15.24 -2.24
C ILE A 88 -4.41 -15.57 -3.59
N LEU A 89 -5.25 -16.61 -3.62
CA LEU A 89 -6.04 -16.99 -4.78
C LEU A 89 -7.53 -16.69 -4.53
N PRO A 90 -8.14 -15.72 -5.24
CA PRO A 90 -9.55 -15.41 -5.11
C PRO A 90 -10.44 -16.34 -5.97
N SER A 91 -11.65 -16.62 -5.48
CA SER A 91 -12.75 -17.23 -6.24
C SER A 91 -14.09 -16.62 -5.81
N ILE A 92 -15.09 -16.64 -6.68
CA ILE A 92 -16.44 -16.15 -6.36
C ILE A 92 -17.24 -17.32 -5.79
N ALA A 93 -17.61 -17.25 -4.51
CA ALA A 93 -18.43 -18.27 -3.85
C ALA A 93 -19.94 -18.05 -4.10
N ALA A 94 -20.37 -16.80 -4.16
CA ALA A 94 -21.73 -16.43 -4.50
C ALA A 94 -21.75 -15.12 -5.29
N HIS A 95 -22.67 -15.00 -6.25
CA HIS A 95 -22.83 -13.80 -7.07
C HIS A 95 -24.32 -13.52 -7.26
N ARG A 96 -24.74 -12.30 -6.93
CA ARG A 96 -26.09 -11.78 -7.19
C ARG A 96 -25.96 -10.43 -7.84
N ALA A 97 -26.54 -10.28 -9.02
CA ALA A 97 -26.61 -9.03 -9.74
C ALA A 97 -28.08 -8.65 -9.98
N GLU A 98 -28.41 -7.39 -9.73
CA GLU A 98 -29.74 -6.84 -9.93
C GLU A 98 -29.67 -5.53 -10.69
N ARG A 99 -30.57 -5.34 -11.65
CA ARG A 99 -30.73 -4.04 -12.31
C ARG A 99 -31.64 -3.15 -11.47
N ARG A 100 -31.17 -1.96 -11.11
CA ARG A 100 -31.93 -0.93 -10.40
C ARG A 100 -32.20 0.25 -11.34
N GLY A 101 -33.44 0.38 -11.80
CA GLY A 101 -33.80 1.32 -12.86
C GLY A 101 -33.18 0.93 -14.21
N GLU A 102 -33.15 1.86 -15.17
CA GLU A 102 -32.63 1.55 -16.51
C GLU A 102 -31.10 1.41 -16.57
N LYS A 103 -30.39 2.15 -15.71
CA LYS A 103 -28.94 2.39 -15.87
C LYS A 103 -28.04 1.82 -14.78
N MET A 104 -28.54 1.42 -13.62
CA MET A 104 -27.68 0.95 -12.51
C MET A 104 -27.70 -0.57 -12.36
N THR A 105 -26.54 -1.19 -12.25
CA THR A 105 -26.37 -2.59 -11.80
C THR A 105 -25.87 -2.58 -10.38
N HIS A 106 -26.56 -3.29 -9.50
CA HIS A 106 -26.15 -3.55 -8.12
C HIS A 106 -25.67 -4.99 -8.03
N VAL A 107 -24.49 -5.20 -7.44
CA VAL A 107 -23.86 -6.52 -7.30
C VAL A 107 -23.51 -6.76 -5.85
N ASN A 108 -23.92 -7.92 -5.35
CA ASN A 108 -23.47 -8.53 -4.10
C ASN A 108 -22.74 -9.83 -4.42
N ILE A 109 -21.50 -9.95 -3.95
CA ILE A 109 -20.70 -11.17 -4.07
C ILE A 109 -20.24 -11.65 -2.70
N THR A 110 -20.05 -12.95 -2.57
CA THR A 110 -19.19 -13.53 -1.53
C THR A 110 -17.92 -13.98 -2.21
N MET A 111 -16.80 -13.33 -1.88
CA MET A 111 -15.49 -13.73 -2.36
C MET A 111 -14.90 -14.74 -1.39
N ARG A 112 -14.40 -15.85 -1.91
CA ARG A 112 -13.59 -16.81 -1.17
C ARG A 112 -12.14 -16.61 -1.53
N TYR A 113 -11.30 -16.43 -0.53
CA TYR A 113 -9.86 -16.25 -0.68
C TYR A 113 -9.15 -17.42 -0.05
N HIS A 114 -8.28 -18.05 -0.83
CA HIS A 114 -7.35 -19.08 -0.37
C HIS A 114 -5.99 -18.41 -0.15
N VAL A 115 -5.57 -18.33 1.11
CA VAL A 115 -4.28 -17.76 1.52
C VAL A 115 -3.31 -18.91 1.71
N TYR A 116 -2.32 -19.02 0.84
CA TYR A 116 -1.35 -20.12 0.87
C TYR A 116 -0.05 -19.69 1.55
N GLY A 117 0.41 -20.52 2.48
CA GLY A 117 1.73 -20.40 3.09
C GLY A 117 2.81 -21.14 2.29
N PRO A 118 4.09 -20.89 2.57
CA PRO A 118 5.20 -21.53 1.85
C PRO A 118 5.30 -23.04 2.11
N ALA A 119 4.72 -23.54 3.20
CA ALA A 119 4.59 -24.97 3.48
C ALA A 119 3.48 -25.68 2.67
N GLY A 120 2.71 -24.94 1.86
CA GLY A 120 1.60 -25.47 1.06
C GLY A 120 0.30 -25.67 1.85
N ASP A 121 0.26 -25.28 3.13
CA ASP A 121 -0.97 -25.15 3.89
C ASP A 121 -1.77 -23.91 3.44
N CYS A 122 -3.07 -23.91 3.75
CA CYS A 122 -4.00 -22.91 3.23
C CYS A 122 -4.98 -22.47 4.30
N LEU A 123 -5.16 -21.16 4.44
CA LEU A 123 -6.25 -20.55 5.20
C LEU A 123 -7.30 -20.02 4.21
N THR A 124 -8.53 -20.48 4.32
CA THR A 124 -9.64 -20.03 3.48
C THR A 124 -10.56 -19.10 4.25
N ALA A 125 -10.84 -17.93 3.69
CA ALA A 125 -11.76 -16.94 4.26
C ALA A 125 -12.77 -16.49 3.22
N GLU A 126 -14.00 -16.20 3.67
CA GLU A 126 -15.04 -15.61 2.83
C GLU A 126 -15.32 -14.17 3.26
N VAL A 127 -15.31 -13.26 2.30
CA VAL A 127 -15.48 -11.82 2.52
C VAL A 127 -16.57 -11.30 1.58
N PRO A 128 -17.59 -10.59 2.11
CA PRO A 128 -18.62 -9.99 1.27
C PRO A 128 -18.05 -8.82 0.46
N GLY A 129 -18.51 -8.68 -0.77
CA GLY A 129 -18.25 -7.54 -1.64
C GLY A 129 -19.57 -6.98 -2.16
N GLU A 130 -19.72 -5.67 -2.10
CA GLU A 130 -20.90 -4.97 -2.61
C GLU A 130 -20.47 -3.79 -3.47
N ALA A 131 -21.13 -3.61 -4.61
CA ALA A 131 -20.95 -2.41 -5.42
C ALA A 131 -22.17 -2.10 -6.27
N SER A 132 -22.30 -0.83 -6.63
CA SER A 132 -23.23 -0.37 -7.67
C SER A 132 -22.46 0.37 -8.75
N ASP A 133 -22.87 0.21 -9.99
CA ASP A 133 -22.27 0.87 -11.15
C ASP A 133 -23.31 1.17 -12.24
N PHE A 134 -23.15 2.32 -12.93
CA PHE A 134 -24.05 2.70 -14.04
C PHE A 134 -23.67 2.07 -15.37
N ALA A 135 -22.54 1.36 -15.42
CA ALA A 135 -22.03 0.66 -16.59
C ALA A 135 -21.83 -0.84 -16.25
N ASP A 136 -20.72 -1.41 -16.71
CA ASP A 136 -20.37 -2.83 -16.67
C ASP A 136 -19.37 -3.19 -15.56
N LYS A 137 -19.07 -2.26 -14.63
CA LYS A 137 -17.97 -2.42 -13.65
C LYS A 137 -18.41 -2.86 -12.26
N ALA A 138 -19.71 -3.10 -12.03
CA ALA A 138 -20.24 -3.42 -10.70
C ALA A 138 -19.56 -4.66 -10.10
N THR A 139 -19.37 -5.74 -10.87
CA THR A 139 -18.72 -6.97 -10.37
C THR A 139 -17.26 -6.72 -9.98
N ASN A 140 -16.47 -6.03 -10.81
CA ASN A 140 -15.07 -5.76 -10.51
C ASN A 140 -14.93 -4.86 -9.28
N LYS A 141 -15.82 -3.86 -9.12
CA LYS A 141 -15.85 -2.99 -7.94
C LYS A 141 -16.15 -3.79 -6.67
N ALA A 142 -17.11 -4.72 -6.73
CA ALA A 142 -17.42 -5.58 -5.60
C ALA A 142 -16.23 -6.49 -5.22
N GLN A 143 -15.50 -7.02 -6.20
CA GLN A 143 -14.28 -7.80 -5.96
C GLN A 143 -13.16 -6.96 -5.32
N SER A 144 -12.94 -5.73 -5.80
CA SER A 144 -11.97 -4.80 -5.20
C SER A 144 -12.35 -4.43 -3.76
N ALA A 145 -13.64 -4.23 -3.48
CA ALA A 145 -14.12 -3.95 -2.13
C ALA A 145 -13.86 -5.14 -1.19
N ALA A 146 -14.19 -6.37 -1.61
CA ALA A 146 -13.93 -7.57 -0.82
C ALA A 146 -12.42 -7.78 -0.57
N LEU A 147 -11.57 -7.62 -1.59
CA LEU A 147 -10.13 -7.79 -1.45
C LEU A 147 -9.55 -6.77 -0.47
N LYS A 148 -9.98 -5.51 -0.57
CA LYS A 148 -9.56 -4.48 0.37
C LYS A 148 -9.86 -4.89 1.81
N TYR A 149 -11.10 -5.29 2.11
CA TYR A 149 -11.45 -5.67 3.47
C TYR A 149 -10.73 -6.93 3.94
N LEU A 150 -10.52 -7.92 3.06
CA LEU A 150 -9.66 -9.07 3.38
C LEU A 150 -8.27 -8.61 3.81
N LEU A 151 -7.57 -7.80 3.01
CA LEU A 151 -6.20 -7.39 3.31
C LEU A 151 -6.10 -6.61 4.62
N PHE A 152 -7.00 -5.64 4.84
CA PHE A 152 -7.00 -4.85 6.07
C PHE A 152 -7.34 -5.68 7.33
N THR A 153 -8.20 -6.70 7.21
CA THR A 153 -8.64 -7.52 8.35
C THR A 153 -7.75 -8.73 8.61
N LEU A 154 -7.15 -9.32 7.58
CA LEU A 154 -6.26 -10.47 7.75
C LEU A 154 -4.90 -10.04 8.27
N PHE A 155 -4.37 -8.92 7.78
CA PHE A 155 -3.01 -8.46 8.09
C PHE A 155 -2.97 -7.26 9.04
N MET A 156 -4.12 -6.83 9.58
CA MET A 156 -4.23 -5.68 10.48
C MET A 156 -3.40 -4.47 9.99
N ILE A 157 -3.52 -4.16 8.68
CA ILE A 157 -2.65 -3.18 8.02
C ILE A 157 -2.62 -1.86 8.82
N PRO A 158 -1.45 -1.36 9.21
CA PRO A 158 -1.33 -0.12 9.97
C PRO A 158 -1.98 1.04 9.24
N VAL A 159 -2.73 1.85 9.99
CA VAL A 159 -3.52 2.96 9.43
C VAL A 159 -2.82 4.31 9.60
N ASP A 160 -1.77 4.34 10.42
CA ASP A 160 -0.95 5.50 10.75
C ASP A 160 0.51 5.05 10.90
N GLY A 161 1.48 5.85 10.47
CA GLY A 161 2.90 5.57 10.74
C GLY A 161 3.22 5.49 12.24
N ARG A 162 2.45 6.22 13.06
CA ARG A 162 2.53 6.16 14.53
C ARG A 162 2.00 4.86 15.14
N SER A 163 1.36 4.00 14.35
CA SER A 163 0.92 2.67 14.82
C SER A 163 1.98 1.58 14.62
N ILE A 164 3.09 1.91 13.96
CA ILE A 164 4.27 1.04 13.82
C ILE A 164 5.35 1.38 14.86
N ASP A 165 5.40 2.64 15.30
CA ASP A 165 6.26 3.09 16.38
C ASP A 165 5.49 2.97 17.70
N ASP A 166 5.87 2.04 18.55
CA ASP A 166 5.22 1.78 19.85
C ASP A 166 5.13 3.09 20.65
N GLY A 167 3.90 3.49 20.99
CA GLY A 167 3.57 4.81 21.53
C GLY A 167 4.04 5.07 22.96
N ASP A 168 5.08 4.38 23.43
CA ASP A 168 5.64 4.46 24.78
C ASP A 168 6.84 5.42 24.89
N ARG A 169 7.16 6.19 23.84
CA ARG A 169 8.22 7.21 23.89
C ARG A 169 7.79 8.62 24.27
N ASP A 170 6.51 8.97 24.21
CA ASP A 170 6.03 10.28 24.68
C ASP A 170 4.62 10.18 25.25
N HIS A 171 4.48 10.40 26.57
CA HIS A 171 3.19 10.64 27.18
C HIS A 171 2.47 11.78 26.46
N PRO A 172 1.16 11.66 26.15
CA PRO A 172 0.44 12.74 25.49
C PRO A 172 0.40 13.96 26.41
N VAL A 173 1.12 15.01 26.04
CA VAL A 173 1.01 16.32 26.67
C VAL A 173 -0.43 16.78 26.49
N GLU A 174 -1.09 17.17 27.58
CA GLU A 174 -2.46 17.68 27.49
C GLU A 174 -2.54 18.84 26.49
N PRO A 175 -3.52 18.82 25.55
CA PRO A 175 -3.64 19.87 24.55
C PRO A 175 -3.84 21.22 25.23
N THR A 176 -3.12 22.24 24.76
CA THR A 176 -3.15 23.57 25.37
C THR A 176 -4.55 24.19 25.27
N ALA A 177 -4.84 25.18 26.14
CA ALA A 177 -6.13 25.87 26.14
C ALA A 177 -6.50 26.48 24.77
N GLU A 178 -5.48 26.93 24.02
CA GLU A 178 -5.60 27.47 22.67
C GLU A 178 -6.02 26.40 21.66
N GLN A 179 -5.38 25.24 21.67
CA GLN A 179 -5.74 24.10 20.80
C GLN A 179 -7.18 23.62 21.07
N ARG A 180 -7.61 23.65 22.35
CA ARG A 180 -9.00 23.33 22.74
C ARG A 180 -10.00 24.41 22.30
N ALA A 181 -9.60 25.68 22.27
CA ALA A 181 -10.41 26.78 21.77
C ALA A 181 -10.58 26.72 20.24
N GLU A 182 -9.50 26.42 19.51
CA GLU A 182 -9.51 26.30 18.05
C GLU A 182 -10.38 25.14 17.56
N HIS A 183 -10.34 24.00 18.28
CA HIS A 183 -11.19 22.85 17.99
C HIS A 183 -12.68 23.16 18.17
N ARG A 184 -13.03 23.94 19.21
CA ARG A 184 -14.41 24.38 19.47
C ARG A 184 -14.90 25.37 18.41
N GLN A 185 -14.05 26.30 17.96
CA GLN A 185 -14.39 27.22 16.87
C GLN A 185 -14.66 26.49 15.54
N ARG A 186 -13.83 25.50 15.18
CA ARG A 186 -14.04 24.69 13.96
C ARG A 186 -15.35 23.90 13.99
N GLN A 187 -15.75 23.39 15.16
CA GLN A 187 -17.02 22.69 15.31
C GLN A 187 -18.22 23.65 15.18
N GLN A 188 -18.13 24.86 15.74
CA GLN A 188 -19.19 25.88 15.64
C GLN A 188 -19.35 26.40 14.20
N GLN A 189 -18.26 26.58 13.46
CA GLN A 189 -18.31 26.98 12.04
C GLN A 189 -18.95 25.90 11.15
N ARG A 190 -18.67 24.61 11.42
CA ARG A 190 -19.31 23.48 10.74
C ARG A 190 -20.80 23.35 11.03
N ALA A 191 -21.24 23.74 12.22
CA ALA A 191 -22.66 23.74 12.58
C ALA A 191 -23.45 24.86 11.87
N GLN A 192 -22.82 26.01 11.62
CA GLN A 192 -23.46 27.15 10.94
C GLN A 192 -23.59 26.96 9.42
N GLN A 193 -22.72 26.20 8.77
CA GLN A 193 -22.79 25.95 7.31
C GLN A 193 -23.85 24.93 6.86
N ARG A 194 -24.61 24.33 7.79
CA ARG A 194 -25.47 23.17 7.50
C ARG A 194 -26.96 23.49 7.29
N GLN A 195 -27.30 24.73 6.96
CA GLN A 195 -28.67 25.13 6.59
C GLN A 195 -28.79 25.39 5.09
N GLN A 196 -28.96 24.32 4.30
CA GLN A 196 -29.67 24.37 3.02
C GLN A 196 -30.05 22.94 2.60
N PRO A 197 -31.34 22.64 2.34
CA PRO A 197 -31.74 21.36 1.79
C PRO A 197 -31.56 21.41 0.27
N ARG A 198 -30.60 20.66 -0.29
CA ARG A 198 -30.55 20.40 -1.72
C ARG A 198 -31.22 19.07 -2.04
N ARG A 199 -32.39 19.15 -2.67
CA ARG A 199 -32.96 18.06 -3.48
C ARG A 199 -32.08 17.87 -4.71
N SER A 200 -31.62 16.66 -4.98
CA SER A 200 -31.00 16.30 -6.26
C SER A 200 -31.62 15.00 -6.78
N ASN A 201 -32.51 15.12 -7.76
CA ASN A 201 -32.85 14.04 -8.68
C ASN A 201 -31.79 14.04 -9.80
N ARG A 202 -30.69 13.32 -9.63
CA ARG A 202 -29.81 12.84 -10.71
C ARG A 202 -28.71 11.98 -10.10
N ALA A 203 -28.54 10.77 -10.60
CA ALA A 203 -27.46 9.91 -10.16
C ALA A 203 -26.24 10.15 -11.05
N GLU A 204 -25.18 10.65 -10.44
CA GLU A 204 -23.84 10.79 -11.03
C GLU A 204 -22.97 9.60 -10.58
N PRO A 205 -21.98 9.19 -11.40
CA PRO A 205 -21.17 7.97 -11.24
C PRO A 205 -20.40 7.91 -9.92
N GLY A 206 -20.41 6.78 -9.22
CA GLY A 206 -19.94 6.68 -7.85
C GLY A 206 -18.44 7.00 -7.62
N PRO A 207 -18.00 7.11 -6.37
CA PRO A 207 -16.68 7.61 -5.90
C PRO A 207 -15.40 7.03 -6.49
N TRP A 208 -15.53 5.87 -7.12
CA TRP A 208 -14.50 5.05 -7.76
C TRP A 208 -14.52 5.22 -9.30
N GLU A 209 -15.43 6.03 -9.82
CA GLU A 209 -15.42 6.64 -11.15
C GLU A 209 -14.86 8.06 -11.04
N GLN A 210 -13.68 8.20 -10.43
CA GLN A 210 -12.78 9.15 -11.07
C GLN A 210 -12.62 8.63 -12.49
N PRO A 211 -12.72 9.47 -13.54
CA PRO A 211 -11.98 9.17 -14.74
C PRO A 211 -10.52 9.22 -14.29
N GLN A 212 -10.00 8.09 -13.81
CA GLN A 212 -8.67 7.74 -14.21
C GLN A 212 -8.80 7.76 -15.72
N GLN A 213 -8.39 8.88 -16.31
CA GLN A 213 -8.12 8.92 -17.73
C GLN A 213 -7.36 7.63 -17.99
N LYS A 214 -8.01 6.71 -18.71
CA LYS A 214 -7.29 5.76 -19.52
C LYS A 214 -6.44 6.61 -20.45
N GLN A 215 -5.26 7.02 -19.98
CA GLN A 215 -4.06 6.89 -20.77
C GLN A 215 -3.48 5.50 -20.47
N VAL A 216 -4.29 4.45 -20.66
CA VAL A 216 -3.78 3.41 -21.56
C VAL A 216 -3.97 4.03 -22.93
N GLU A 217 -3.10 4.98 -23.26
CA GLU A 217 -2.86 5.39 -24.62
C GLU A 217 -2.42 4.07 -25.27
N GLU A 218 -3.30 3.44 -26.03
CA GLU A 218 -2.82 2.61 -27.13
C GLU A 218 -1.98 3.58 -27.96
N LEU A 219 -0.69 3.65 -27.62
CA LEU A 219 0.28 4.48 -28.31
C LEU A 219 0.07 4.19 -29.78
N SER A 220 -0.22 5.22 -30.57
CA SER A 220 -0.32 5.06 -32.02
C SER A 220 0.95 4.36 -32.51
N PRO A 221 0.90 3.61 -33.62
CA PRO A 221 2.10 2.97 -34.18
C PRO A 221 3.27 3.96 -34.30
N GLN A 222 2.97 5.22 -34.61
CA GLN A 222 3.93 6.32 -34.66
C GLN A 222 4.51 6.69 -33.28
N ALA A 223 3.69 6.76 -32.23
CA ALA A 223 4.16 7.02 -30.87
C ALA A 223 5.02 5.86 -30.30
N ARG A 224 4.69 4.61 -30.65
CA ARG A 224 5.53 3.44 -30.32
C ARG A 224 6.88 3.51 -31.02
N GLN A 225 6.88 3.90 -32.29
CA GLN A 225 8.11 4.07 -33.06
C GLN A 225 8.99 5.19 -32.49
N LEU A 226 8.41 6.33 -32.10
CA LEU A 226 9.16 7.44 -31.49
C LEU A 226 9.79 7.05 -30.14
N ILE A 227 9.10 6.25 -29.33
CA ILE A 227 9.68 5.70 -28.09
C ILE A 227 10.84 4.74 -28.40
N ALA A 228 10.69 3.87 -29.41
CA ALA A 228 11.76 2.97 -29.83
C ALA A 228 12.98 3.74 -30.38
N ASP A 229 12.76 4.75 -31.22
CA ASP A 229 13.81 5.63 -31.76
C ASP A 229 14.54 6.37 -30.62
N ALA A 230 13.83 6.81 -29.58
CA ALA A 230 14.43 7.47 -28.41
C ALA A 230 15.34 6.53 -27.60
N TRP A 231 14.91 5.27 -27.39
CA TRP A 231 15.76 4.24 -26.78
C TRP A 231 16.96 3.85 -27.65
N ALA A 232 16.83 3.91 -28.97
CA ALA A 232 17.90 3.60 -29.92
C ALA A 232 18.88 4.77 -30.19
N ALA A 233 18.52 6.02 -29.83
CA ALA A 233 19.33 7.21 -30.13
C ALA A 233 20.75 7.11 -29.53
N PRO A 234 21.83 7.12 -30.33
CA PRO A 234 23.19 6.89 -29.85
C PRO A 234 23.86 8.14 -29.25
N SER A 235 23.28 9.32 -29.47
CA SER A 235 23.84 10.61 -29.01
C SER A 235 22.74 11.58 -28.57
N PRO A 236 23.07 12.61 -27.76
CA PRO A 236 22.14 13.67 -27.37
C PRO A 236 21.53 14.39 -28.57
N GLU A 237 22.30 14.61 -29.64
CA GLU A 237 21.82 15.23 -30.88
C GLU A 237 20.81 14.35 -31.61
N ALA A 238 21.04 13.03 -31.66
CA ALA A 238 20.10 12.08 -32.25
C ALA A 238 18.80 11.99 -31.43
N PHE A 239 18.88 12.09 -30.10
CA PHE A 239 17.69 12.16 -29.24
C PHE A 239 16.90 13.46 -29.48
N ALA A 240 17.58 14.60 -29.59
CA ALA A 240 16.95 15.89 -29.89
C ALA A 240 16.19 15.86 -31.23
N ALA A 241 16.71 15.16 -32.24
CA ALA A 241 16.01 14.96 -33.51
C ALA A 241 14.72 14.12 -33.37
N VAL A 242 14.72 13.10 -32.51
CA VAL A 242 13.51 12.29 -32.21
C VAL A 242 12.46 13.13 -31.47
N ARG A 243 12.90 13.95 -30.51
CA ARG A 243 12.03 14.89 -29.77
C ARG A 243 11.41 15.94 -30.68
N ALA A 244 12.19 16.52 -31.59
CA ALA A 244 11.70 17.50 -32.58
C ALA A 244 10.67 16.88 -33.54
N ARG A 245 10.84 15.61 -33.95
CA ARG A 245 9.85 14.86 -34.75
C ARG A 245 8.55 14.62 -33.98
N ALA A 246 8.63 14.37 -32.67
CA ALA A 246 7.46 14.24 -31.81
C ALA A 246 6.71 15.58 -31.67
N GLU A 247 7.43 16.70 -31.52
CA GLU A 247 6.81 18.05 -31.46
C GLU A 247 6.13 18.43 -32.78
N GLN A 248 6.80 18.20 -33.92
CA GLN A 248 6.25 18.51 -35.26
C GLN A 248 5.04 17.66 -35.63
N SER A 249 4.93 16.44 -35.07
CA SER A 249 3.75 15.58 -35.26
C SER A 249 2.59 15.93 -34.31
N GLY A 250 2.73 16.97 -33.48
CA GLY A 250 1.70 17.41 -32.56
C GLY A 250 1.54 16.51 -31.34
N ALA A 251 2.62 15.84 -30.90
CA ALA A 251 2.56 14.97 -29.73
C ALA A 251 2.13 15.75 -28.47
N PRO A 252 1.28 15.15 -27.60
CA PRO A 252 0.89 15.77 -26.34
C PRO A 252 2.10 16.10 -25.45
N ILE A 253 1.97 17.15 -24.62
CA ILE A 253 3.02 17.60 -23.69
C ILE A 253 3.50 16.45 -22.79
N ASP A 254 2.57 15.61 -22.31
CA ASP A 254 2.89 14.45 -21.48
C ASP A 254 3.75 13.41 -22.20
N PHE A 255 3.56 13.24 -23.51
CA PHE A 255 4.38 12.34 -24.34
C PHE A 255 5.80 12.88 -24.51
N LEU A 256 5.96 14.18 -24.71
CA LEU A 256 7.28 14.82 -24.76
C LEU A 256 8.02 14.71 -23.43
N ALA A 257 7.31 14.92 -22.31
CA ALA A 257 7.86 14.71 -20.97
C ALA A 257 8.28 13.25 -20.73
N ARG A 258 7.58 12.29 -21.34
CA ARG A 258 7.95 10.87 -21.31
C ARG A 258 9.22 10.58 -22.11
N LEU A 259 9.42 11.22 -23.27
CA LEU A 259 10.68 11.13 -24.00
C LEU A 259 11.83 11.71 -23.17
N ASP A 260 11.64 12.88 -22.54
CA ASP A 260 12.66 13.52 -21.73
C ASP A 260 13.12 12.63 -20.55
N ARG A 261 12.20 11.85 -19.95
CA ARG A 261 12.56 10.84 -18.94
C ARG A 261 13.48 9.74 -19.50
N ILE A 262 13.24 9.29 -20.73
CA ILE A 262 14.09 8.28 -21.40
C ILE A 262 15.51 8.83 -21.60
N ASP A 263 15.65 10.10 -22.01
CA ASP A 263 16.96 10.75 -22.13
C ASP A 263 17.68 10.83 -20.79
N THR A 264 16.98 11.28 -19.73
CA THR A 264 17.58 11.33 -18.39
C THR A 264 18.01 9.95 -17.89
N GLN A 265 17.25 8.89 -18.20
CA GLN A 265 17.57 7.53 -17.82
C GLN A 265 18.75 6.96 -18.60
N LYS A 266 18.88 7.29 -19.89
CA LYS A 266 20.02 6.88 -20.72
C LYS A 266 21.30 7.64 -20.39
N ARG A 267 21.19 8.86 -19.84
CA ARG A 267 22.32 9.66 -19.37
C ARG A 267 22.78 9.30 -17.97
N GLN A 268 22.02 8.52 -17.22
CA GLN A 268 22.50 7.95 -15.95
C GLN A 268 23.51 6.84 -16.26
N PRO A 269 24.77 6.96 -15.81
CA PRO A 269 25.73 5.87 -15.97
C PRO A 269 25.28 4.66 -15.13
N GLN A 270 25.29 3.47 -15.73
CA GLN A 270 25.15 2.21 -15.00
C GLN A 270 26.25 2.12 -13.92
N GLN A 271 25.88 2.31 -12.64
CA GLN A 271 26.83 2.22 -11.54
C GLN A 271 27.06 0.76 -11.17
N GLY A 272 28.18 0.22 -11.65
CA GLY A 272 28.92 -0.87 -11.01
C GLY A 272 30.28 -0.35 -10.55
N ALA A 273 30.58 -0.57 -9.27
CA ALA A 273 31.90 -0.57 -8.60
C ALA A 273 32.90 0.59 -8.86
N GLY A 274 33.31 1.26 -7.77
CA GLY A 274 34.69 1.77 -7.63
C GLY A 274 34.87 3.25 -7.25
N GLN A 275 35.14 3.46 -5.96
CA GLN A 275 36.09 4.41 -5.34
C GLN A 275 35.89 5.94 -5.44
N ASP A 276 36.20 6.58 -4.30
CA ASP A 276 36.11 7.99 -3.93
C ASP A 276 36.72 8.98 -4.92
N GLU A 277 36.01 10.10 -5.15
CA GLU A 277 36.51 11.46 -4.90
C GLU A 277 35.37 12.48 -5.11
N ARG A 278 35.03 13.24 -4.06
CA ARG A 278 33.86 14.15 -4.00
C ARG A 278 34.33 15.60 -3.83
N PRO A 279 34.02 16.54 -4.76
CA PRO A 279 34.05 17.98 -4.49
C PRO A 279 32.73 18.45 -3.83
N PRO A 280 32.75 19.60 -3.12
CA PRO A 280 31.94 19.80 -1.92
C PRO A 280 30.47 20.14 -2.20
N ALA A 281 29.60 19.60 -1.35
CA ALA A 281 28.19 19.95 -1.27
C ALA A 281 27.99 21.32 -0.60
N PRO A 282 26.94 22.08 -0.97
CA PRO A 282 26.54 23.28 -0.25
C PRO A 282 26.11 22.97 1.19
N PRO A 283 26.22 23.92 2.14
CA PRO A 283 26.17 23.64 3.57
C PRO A 283 24.80 23.15 3.99
N THR A 284 24.78 21.92 4.51
CA THR A 284 23.65 21.31 5.24
C THR A 284 23.73 21.79 6.69
N PRO A 285 22.58 22.06 7.37
CA PRO A 285 22.60 22.35 8.79
C PRO A 285 23.18 21.16 9.55
N VAL A 286 24.10 21.45 10.47
CA VAL A 286 24.83 20.49 11.30
C VAL A 286 23.83 19.58 12.01
N LYS A 287 23.85 18.28 11.71
CA LYS A 287 23.17 17.25 12.51
C LYS A 287 23.99 17.03 13.78
N ASP A 288 23.33 16.97 14.93
CA ASP A 288 24.00 16.79 16.22
C ASP A 288 24.77 15.46 16.25
N PRO A 289 26.03 15.45 16.74
CA PRO A 289 26.91 14.27 16.70
C PRO A 289 26.36 13.07 17.50
N GLU A 290 25.47 13.30 18.46
CA GLU A 290 24.77 12.25 19.22
C GLU A 290 23.79 11.48 18.33
N THR A 291 22.98 12.17 17.52
CA THR A 291 22.03 11.51 16.60
C THR A 291 22.73 10.65 15.53
N ALA A 292 23.93 11.04 15.10
CA ALA A 292 24.73 10.26 14.15
C ALA A 292 25.31 8.98 14.78
N ALA A 293 25.68 9.02 16.06
CA ALA A 293 26.18 7.85 16.78
C ALA A 293 25.05 6.82 17.03
N GLU A 294 23.86 7.29 17.39
CA GLU A 294 22.68 6.45 17.60
C GLU A 294 22.23 5.73 16.31
N GLU A 295 22.20 6.45 15.17
CA GLU A 295 21.91 5.85 13.86
C GLU A 295 22.92 4.75 13.50
N ALA A 296 24.22 5.00 13.75
CA ALA A 296 25.29 4.05 13.47
C ALA A 296 25.26 2.82 14.40
N GLU A 297 24.92 3.02 15.68
CA GLU A 297 24.77 1.94 16.66
C GLU A 297 23.60 1.00 16.30
N ASN A 298 22.45 1.58 15.94
CA ASN A 298 21.29 0.80 15.47
C ASN A 298 21.62 0.01 14.20
N ALA A 299 22.32 0.62 13.24
CA ALA A 299 22.75 -0.07 12.03
C ALA A 299 23.73 -1.21 12.32
N LEU A 300 24.65 -1.02 13.27
CA LEU A 300 25.58 -2.06 13.71
C LEU A 300 24.86 -3.25 14.35
N ARG A 301 23.90 -3.00 15.27
CA ARG A 301 23.12 -4.08 15.91
C ARG A 301 22.27 -4.86 14.91
N LEU A 302 21.70 -4.17 13.90
CA LEU A 302 20.95 -4.83 12.83
C LEU A 302 21.84 -5.75 12.00
N ALA A 303 23.05 -5.31 11.65
CA ALA A 303 24.00 -6.14 10.91
C ALA A 303 24.46 -7.36 11.72
N ALA A 304 24.73 -7.19 13.01
CA ALA A 304 25.06 -8.29 13.91
C ALA A 304 23.91 -9.30 14.04
N SER A 305 22.66 -8.81 14.15
CA SER A 305 21.48 -9.66 14.18
C SER A 305 21.32 -10.47 12.89
N ARG A 306 21.57 -9.87 11.73
CA ARG A 306 21.54 -10.57 10.42
C ARG A 306 22.64 -11.62 10.32
N ALA A 307 23.81 -11.36 10.88
CA ALA A 307 24.94 -12.29 10.92
C ALA A 307 24.87 -13.30 12.06
N HIS A 308 23.79 -13.32 12.87
CA HIS A 308 23.65 -14.15 14.07
C HIS A 308 24.82 -14.01 15.08
N LEU A 309 25.43 -12.81 15.16
CA LEU A 309 26.56 -12.55 16.05
C LEU A 309 26.08 -12.19 17.46
N ALA A 310 25.98 -13.20 18.32
CA ALA A 310 25.55 -13.04 19.71
C ALA A 310 26.59 -12.33 20.61
N THR A 311 27.83 -12.19 20.15
CA THR A 311 28.98 -11.64 20.90
C THR A 311 29.36 -10.21 20.48
N LEU A 312 28.44 -9.48 19.82
CA LEU A 312 28.68 -8.15 19.25
C LEU A 312 29.45 -7.21 20.18
N ASP A 313 28.96 -6.99 21.39
CA ASP A 313 29.52 -6.00 22.32
C ASP A 313 30.94 -6.40 22.76
N ALA A 314 31.14 -7.68 23.08
CA ALA A 314 32.44 -8.23 23.46
C ALA A 314 33.45 -8.22 22.30
N ASP A 315 32.99 -8.50 21.08
CA ASP A 315 33.82 -8.48 19.89
C ASP A 315 34.20 -7.05 19.48
N PHE A 316 33.27 -6.10 19.63
CA PHE A 316 33.51 -4.68 19.39
C PHE A 316 34.51 -4.12 20.41
N GLU A 317 34.28 -4.37 21.70
CA GLU A 317 35.17 -3.91 22.78
C GLU A 317 36.58 -4.50 22.66
N ARG A 318 36.70 -5.77 22.24
CA ARG A 318 38.00 -6.39 21.96
C ARG A 318 38.76 -5.71 20.81
N VAL A 319 38.04 -5.18 19.81
CA VAL A 319 38.65 -4.56 18.62
C VAL A 319 38.97 -3.09 18.82
N TYR A 320 38.12 -2.34 19.52
CA TYR A 320 38.26 -0.90 19.70
C TYR A 320 38.69 -0.47 21.11
N GLY A 321 38.73 -1.39 22.09
CA GLY A 321 39.16 -1.11 23.47
C GLY A 321 38.18 -0.23 24.25
N LEU A 322 36.96 -0.09 23.78
CA LEU A 322 35.90 0.74 24.35
C LEU A 322 34.53 0.14 24.01
N PRO A 323 33.52 0.34 24.88
CA PRO A 323 32.18 -0.19 24.65
C PRO A 323 31.43 0.63 23.59
N ILE A 324 30.43 0.02 22.95
CA ILE A 324 29.70 0.57 21.80
C ILE A 324 29.08 1.94 22.10
N GLU A 325 28.59 2.17 23.32
CA GLU A 325 27.92 3.41 23.72
C GLU A 325 28.90 4.61 23.81
N ARG A 326 30.21 4.34 23.79
CA ARG A 326 31.27 5.37 23.79
C ARG A 326 31.97 5.47 22.44
N ALA A 327 31.52 4.72 21.45
CA ALA A 327 32.12 4.72 20.13
C ALA A 327 31.59 5.87 19.27
N THR A 328 32.44 6.35 18.37
CA THR A 328 32.02 7.31 17.34
C THR A 328 31.27 6.59 16.22
N ALA A 329 30.37 7.30 15.52
CA ALA A 329 29.65 6.77 14.36
C ALA A 329 30.58 6.09 13.33
N ALA A 330 31.77 6.67 13.09
CA ALA A 330 32.76 6.11 12.18
C ALA A 330 33.32 4.75 12.64
N GLN A 331 33.55 4.55 13.95
CA GLN A 331 34.01 3.26 14.49
C GLN A 331 32.92 2.19 14.39
N LEU A 332 31.66 2.58 14.66
CA LEU A 332 30.49 1.71 14.55
C LEU A 332 30.25 1.25 13.10
N ASP A 333 30.29 2.18 12.15
CA ASP A 333 30.17 1.88 10.72
C ASP A 333 31.31 0.99 10.20
N GLN A 334 32.55 1.23 10.66
CA GLN A 334 33.69 0.42 10.28
C GLN A 334 33.56 -1.03 10.79
N PHE A 335 33.04 -1.23 12.00
CA PHE A 335 32.80 -2.57 12.52
C PHE A 335 31.63 -3.25 11.80
N ARG A 336 30.56 -2.50 11.49
CA ARG A 336 29.41 -2.99 10.71
C ARG A 336 29.87 -3.55 9.37
N ALA A 337 30.69 -2.79 8.63
CA ALA A 337 31.21 -3.20 7.33
C ALA A 337 32.01 -4.52 7.41
N LYS A 338 32.73 -4.77 8.52
CA LYS A 338 33.44 -6.05 8.75
C LYS A 338 32.48 -7.22 8.97
N ILE A 339 31.40 -7.01 9.72
CA ILE A 339 30.35 -8.02 9.94
C ILE A 339 29.66 -8.36 8.62
N GLU A 340 29.28 -7.35 7.83
CA GLU A 340 28.62 -7.53 6.53
C GLU A 340 29.53 -8.21 5.51
N ALA A 341 30.82 -7.88 5.48
CA ALA A 341 31.81 -8.55 4.63
C ALA A 341 32.04 -10.02 5.03
N ALA A 342 31.94 -10.35 6.32
CA ALA A 342 32.07 -11.73 6.80
C ALA A 342 30.81 -12.58 6.56
N GLY A 343 29.62 -11.97 6.59
CA GLY A 343 28.34 -12.65 6.32
C GLY A 343 27.99 -12.84 4.84
N GLY A 344 28.71 -12.19 3.92
CA GLY A 344 28.51 -12.29 2.46
C GLY A 344 29.13 -13.52 1.79
N VAL A 345 29.68 -14.46 2.56
CA VAL A 345 30.22 -15.73 2.08
C VAL A 345 29.34 -16.87 2.61
N GLN A 346 28.13 -16.99 2.09
CA GLN A 346 27.34 -18.24 2.11
C GLN A 346 26.18 -18.21 1.13
#